data_AF-A0A535EU65-F1
#
_entry.id   AF-A0A535EU65-F1
#
_cell.length_a   1.000
_cell.length_b   1.000
_cell.length_c   1.000
_cell.angle_alpha   90.00
_cell.angle_beta   90.00
_cell.angle_gamma   90.00
#
_symmetry.space_group_name_H-M   'P 1'
#
loop_
_entity.id
_entity.type
_entity.pdbx_description
1 polymer ?
#
loop_
_entity_poly.entity_id
_entity_poly.type
_entity_poly.pdbx_seq_one_letter_code
_entity_poly.pdbx_strand_id
1 'polypeptide(L)'
;MHRLLAALTLSLLLAGCGQGVWLSRQDAINHSSTEKNVASVTRREAKLMTWQEFVKASQVQNADQYAPPGKQRVWLVAVAGDVSLRGAHEHWVIFVYNAVTGATIGDIPGPYDQNTGEAVGESWPPNWGTFPDHG
;
A
#
# COMPACT_ATOMS: atom_id res chain seq x y z
N MET A 1 9.69 -29.72 -58.47
CA MET A 1 10.87 -29.17 -57.78
C MET A 1 10.50 -27.80 -57.24
N HIS A 2 10.54 -27.61 -55.92
CA HIS A 2 10.94 -26.43 -55.14
C HIS A 2 10.47 -26.68 -53.70
N ARG A 3 11.43 -27.02 -52.84
CA ARG A 3 11.26 -27.25 -51.40
C ARG A 3 11.21 -25.89 -50.71
N LEU A 4 10.28 -25.68 -49.78
CA LEU A 4 10.39 -24.65 -48.77
C LEU A 4 10.13 -25.32 -47.41
N LEU A 5 11.24 -25.70 -46.76
CA LEU A 5 11.28 -25.90 -45.31
C LEU A 5 11.12 -24.52 -44.67
N ALA A 6 10.06 -24.33 -43.90
CA ALA A 6 10.01 -23.30 -42.87
C ALA A 6 10.21 -23.99 -41.52
N ALA A 7 11.46 -24.02 -41.07
CA ALA A 7 11.80 -24.20 -39.67
C ALA A 7 11.95 -22.81 -39.02
N LEU A 8 11.87 -22.77 -37.69
CA LEU A 8 11.91 -21.62 -36.75
C LEU A 8 10.53 -21.13 -36.29
N THR A 9 10.22 -20.97 -35.00
CA THR A 9 11.06 -21.00 -33.79
C THR A 9 10.18 -21.39 -32.60
N LEU A 10 10.71 -22.26 -31.75
CA LEU A 10 10.18 -22.64 -30.45
C LEU A 10 10.19 -21.41 -29.52
N SER A 11 9.04 -20.81 -29.24
CA SER A 11 8.91 -19.89 -28.11
C SER A 11 8.53 -20.68 -26.88
N LEU A 12 9.54 -21.13 -26.12
CA LEU A 12 9.38 -21.41 -24.70
C LEU A 12 8.83 -20.14 -24.05
N LEU A 13 7.52 -20.10 -23.77
CA LEU A 13 7.00 -19.17 -22.76
C LEU A 13 7.52 -19.68 -21.43
N LEU A 14 8.55 -18.98 -20.93
CA LEU A 14 9.18 -19.23 -19.65
C LEU A 14 8.10 -19.44 -18.58
N ALA A 15 8.15 -20.60 -17.95
CA ALA A 15 7.64 -20.80 -16.60
C ALA A 15 8.44 -19.87 -15.66
N GLY A 16 8.04 -18.61 -15.61
CA GLY A 16 8.48 -17.68 -14.58
C GLY A 16 7.66 -17.93 -13.33
N CYS A 17 8.04 -18.92 -12.53
CA CYS A 17 7.77 -18.91 -11.09
C CYS A 17 8.56 -17.73 -10.49
N GLY A 18 8.13 -16.51 -10.77
CA GLY A 18 8.60 -15.33 -10.07
C GLY A 18 8.08 -15.45 -8.66
N GLN A 19 8.93 -15.86 -7.71
CA GLN A 19 8.76 -15.45 -6.33
C GLN A 19 8.65 -13.93 -6.39
N GLY A 20 7.43 -13.41 -6.22
CA GLY A 20 7.18 -11.98 -6.32
C GLY A 20 8.15 -11.26 -5.40
N VAL A 21 9.04 -10.46 -5.99
CA VAL A 21 10.01 -9.68 -5.22
C VAL A 21 9.20 -8.73 -4.34
N TRP A 22 9.44 -8.78 -3.04
CA TRP A 22 8.79 -7.88 -2.11
C TRP A 22 9.18 -6.44 -2.46
N LEU A 23 8.18 -5.56 -2.50
CA LEU A 23 8.37 -4.12 -2.59
C LEU A 23 9.27 -3.68 -1.45
N SER A 24 10.35 -2.95 -1.75
CA SER A 24 11.22 -2.44 -0.70
C SER A 24 10.52 -1.35 0.13
N ARG A 25 11.03 -1.07 1.33
CA ARG A 25 10.54 0.04 2.16
C ARG A 25 10.56 1.36 1.40
N GLN A 26 11.65 1.62 0.69
CA GLN A 26 11.81 2.86 -0.07
C GLN A 26 10.83 2.94 -1.24
N ASP A 27 10.56 1.83 -1.93
CA ASP A 27 9.59 1.80 -3.02
C ASP A 27 8.16 2.03 -2.51
N ALA A 28 7.80 1.46 -1.35
CA ALA A 28 6.51 1.71 -0.70
C ALA A 28 6.35 3.19 -0.32
N ILE A 29 7.40 3.81 0.23
CA ILE A 29 7.44 5.24 0.55
C ILE A 29 7.31 6.09 -0.72
N ASN A 30 8.05 5.76 -1.78
CA ASN A 30 8.00 6.49 -3.05
C ASN A 30 6.61 6.38 -3.68
N HIS A 31 6.02 5.19 -3.68
CA HIS A 31 4.68 4.94 -4.20
C HIS A 31 3.63 5.83 -3.52
N SER A 32 3.67 5.95 -2.18
CA SER A 32 2.73 6.81 -1.44
C SER A 32 2.78 8.29 -1.81
N SER A 33 3.88 8.75 -2.38
CA SER A 33 4.05 10.16 -2.79
C SER A 33 3.40 10.45 -4.14
N THR A 34 3.08 9.39 -4.89
CA THR A 34 2.42 9.48 -6.19
C THR A 34 0.92 9.19 -6.12
N GLU A 35 0.42 8.93 -4.91
CA GLU A 35 -1.01 8.78 -4.69
C GLU A 35 -1.73 10.07 -5.05
N LYS A 36 -2.80 9.96 -5.86
CA LYS A 36 -3.53 11.09 -6.45
C LYS A 36 -4.08 12.12 -5.44
N ASN A 37 -4.16 11.72 -4.18
CA ASN A 37 -4.73 12.46 -3.07
C ASN A 37 -3.66 13.15 -2.21
N VAL A 38 -2.38 13.07 -2.59
CA VAL A 38 -1.26 13.64 -1.83
C VAL A 38 -0.68 14.82 -2.62
N ALA A 39 -0.89 16.04 -2.12
CA ALA A 39 -0.40 17.26 -2.74
C ALA A 39 1.00 17.65 -2.25
N SER A 40 1.26 17.47 -0.96
CA SER A 40 2.59 17.66 -0.38
C SER A 40 2.84 16.70 0.77
N VAL A 41 4.12 16.43 1.06
CA VAL A 41 4.50 15.53 2.14
C VAL A 41 5.59 16.16 2.99
N THR A 42 5.32 16.24 4.29
CA THR A 42 6.24 16.76 5.31
C THR A 42 6.87 15.64 6.14
N ARG A 43 6.18 14.50 6.31
CA ARG A 43 6.68 13.35 7.06
C ARG A 43 6.17 12.04 6.46
N ARG A 44 7.01 11.00 6.49
CA ARG A 44 6.64 9.64 6.08
C ARG A 44 7.22 8.60 7.02
N GLU A 45 6.46 7.56 7.28
CA GLU A 45 6.93 6.35 7.96
C GLU A 45 6.29 5.13 7.32
N ALA A 46 7.06 4.04 7.19
CA ALA A 46 6.58 2.79 6.62
C ALA A 46 6.87 1.63 7.56
N LYS A 47 5.91 0.71 7.69
CA LYS A 47 6.02 -0.52 8.48
C LYS A 47 5.58 -1.73 7.68
N LEU A 48 6.37 -2.79 7.71
CA LEU A 48 6.03 -4.06 7.05
C LEU A 48 5.46 -5.06 8.06
N MET A 49 4.29 -5.61 7.78
CA MET A 49 3.67 -6.62 8.65
C MET A 49 2.81 -7.62 7.89
N THR A 50 2.35 -8.67 8.56
CA THR A 50 1.33 -9.56 8.00
C THR A 50 -0.05 -8.91 8.04
N TRP A 51 -0.96 -9.35 7.17
CA TRP A 51 -2.36 -8.90 7.23
C TRP A 51 -2.99 -9.11 8.61
N GLN A 52 -2.72 -10.24 9.24
CA GLN A 52 -3.27 -10.60 10.55
C GLN A 52 -2.78 -9.66 11.66
N GLU A 53 -1.51 -9.28 11.64
CA GLU A 53 -0.96 -8.28 12.57
C GLU A 53 -1.59 -6.91 12.35
N PHE A 54 -1.76 -6.50 11.08
CA PHE A 54 -2.44 -5.27 10.74
C PHE A 54 -3.89 -5.25 11.28
N VAL A 55 -4.69 -6.28 11.00
CA VAL A 55 -6.09 -6.34 11.47
C VAL A 55 -6.16 -6.32 12.99
N LYS A 56 -5.29 -7.06 13.67
CA LYS A 56 -5.23 -7.09 15.14
C LYS A 56 -4.90 -5.71 15.75
N ALA A 57 -3.94 -4.99 15.17
CA ALA A 57 -3.50 -3.69 15.69
C ALA A 57 -4.41 -2.52 15.28
N SER A 58 -4.99 -2.57 14.08
CA SER A 58 -5.86 -1.52 13.54
C SER A 58 -7.30 -1.61 14.04
N GLN A 59 -7.75 -2.79 14.47
CA GLN A 59 -9.13 -3.07 14.87
C GLN A 59 -10.17 -2.75 13.77
N VAL A 60 -9.73 -2.70 12.50
CA VAL A 60 -10.61 -2.45 11.35
C VAL A 60 -11.62 -3.60 11.22
N GLN A 61 -12.89 -3.24 11.22
CA GLN A 61 -13.98 -4.19 11.00
C GLN A 61 -14.06 -4.59 9.53
N ASN A 62 -14.51 -5.82 9.25
CA ASN A 62 -14.67 -6.35 7.90
C ASN A 62 -13.39 -6.31 7.06
N ALA A 63 -12.20 -6.35 7.68
CA ALA A 63 -10.93 -6.32 6.97
C ALA A 63 -10.75 -7.58 6.07
N ASP A 64 -11.34 -8.71 6.44
CA ASP A 64 -11.18 -9.96 5.68
C ASP A 64 -11.63 -9.86 4.21
N GLN A 65 -12.56 -8.97 3.86
CA GLN A 65 -12.98 -8.74 2.47
C GLN A 65 -11.88 -8.10 1.59
N TYR A 66 -10.90 -7.45 2.23
CA TYR A 66 -9.78 -6.77 1.58
C TYR A 66 -8.47 -7.52 1.77
N ALA A 67 -8.51 -8.71 2.39
CA ALA A 67 -7.31 -9.48 2.67
C ALA A 67 -6.56 -9.80 1.37
N PRO A 68 -5.26 -9.46 1.26
CA PRO A 68 -4.48 -9.87 0.11
C PRO A 68 -4.44 -11.41 0.02
N PRO A 69 -4.42 -11.99 -1.19
CA PRO A 69 -4.52 -13.43 -1.36
C PRO A 69 -3.37 -14.16 -0.65
N GLY A 70 -3.72 -15.20 0.12
CA GLY A 70 -2.76 -15.99 0.89
C GLY A 70 -2.24 -15.30 2.15
N LYS A 71 -1.07 -15.71 2.64
CA LYS A 71 -0.42 -15.14 3.85
C LYS A 71 0.52 -13.98 3.50
N GLN A 72 0.08 -13.09 2.61
CA GLN A 72 0.90 -12.00 2.12
C GLN A 72 1.11 -10.91 3.20
N ARG A 73 2.25 -10.23 3.11
CA ARG A 73 2.55 -9.06 3.94
C ARG A 73 1.98 -7.80 3.29
N VAL A 74 1.81 -6.78 4.12
CA VAL A 74 1.38 -5.45 3.73
C VAL A 74 2.36 -4.41 4.23
N TRP A 75 2.53 -3.38 3.41
CA TRP A 75 3.15 -2.14 3.85
C TRP A 75 2.07 -1.21 4.37
N LEU A 76 2.25 -0.72 5.60
CA LEU A 76 1.55 0.46 6.09
C LEU A 76 2.46 1.65 5.88
N VAL A 77 2.01 2.65 5.11
CA VAL A 77 2.78 3.87 4.86
C VAL A 77 1.99 5.06 5.37
N ALA A 78 2.40 5.60 6.52
CA ALA A 78 1.90 6.85 7.06
C ALA A 78 2.53 8.02 6.32
N VAL A 79 1.69 8.94 5.85
CA VAL A 79 2.05 10.16 5.13
C VAL A 79 1.38 11.32 5.84
N ALA A 80 2.14 12.34 6.21
CA ALA A 80 1.63 13.61 6.71
C ALA A 80 2.03 14.73 5.77
N GLY A 81 1.16 15.72 5.64
CA GLY A 81 1.33 16.84 4.73
C GLY A 81 -0.02 17.39 4.31
N ASP A 82 -0.10 17.87 3.07
CA ASP A 82 -1.37 18.27 2.45
C ASP A 82 -1.94 17.08 1.69
N VAL A 83 -2.96 16.46 2.30
CA VAL A 83 -3.62 15.27 1.78
C VAL A 83 -5.11 15.59 1.63
N SER A 84 -5.70 15.25 0.48
CA SER A 84 -7.14 15.40 0.24
C SER A 84 -7.77 14.04 -0.04
N LEU A 85 -8.52 13.50 0.94
CA LEU A 85 -9.21 12.22 0.80
C LEU A 85 -10.71 12.42 0.76
N ARG A 86 -11.34 11.91 -0.31
CA ARG A 86 -12.80 11.92 -0.46
C ARG A 86 -13.43 13.32 -0.30
N GLY A 87 -12.68 14.38 -0.65
CA GLY A 87 -13.10 15.77 -0.55
C GLY A 87 -12.84 16.44 0.81
N ALA A 88 -12.29 15.73 1.80
CA ALA A 88 -11.82 16.29 3.06
C ALA A 88 -10.32 16.56 3.03
N HIS A 89 -9.88 17.63 3.67
CA HIS A 89 -8.45 17.89 3.90
C HIS A 89 -8.02 17.15 5.17
N GLU A 90 -6.92 16.43 5.08
CA GLU A 90 -6.37 15.57 6.13
C GLU A 90 -4.92 15.99 6.41
N HIS A 91 -4.54 16.01 7.69
CA HIS A 91 -3.14 16.23 8.07
C HIS A 91 -2.28 15.00 7.77
N TRP A 92 -2.92 13.83 7.71
CA TRP A 92 -2.27 12.58 7.42
C TRP A 92 -3.20 11.50 6.86
N VAL A 93 -2.58 10.49 6.26
CA VAL A 93 -3.21 9.24 5.82
C VAL A 93 -2.26 8.08 6.06
N ILE A 94 -2.80 6.90 6.37
CA ILE A 94 -2.04 5.64 6.28
C ILE A 94 -2.54 4.87 5.08
N PHE A 95 -1.67 4.65 4.10
CA PHE A 95 -1.96 3.74 2.99
C PHE A 95 -1.58 2.31 3.36
N VAL A 96 -2.37 1.35 2.88
CA VAL A 96 -2.13 -0.08 3.04
C VAL A 96 -1.87 -0.67 1.66
N TYR A 97 -0.63 -1.10 1.42
CA TYR A 97 -0.23 -1.70 0.15
C TYR A 97 0.01 -3.19 0.28
N ASN A 98 -0.34 -3.94 -0.75
CA ASN A 98 0.13 -5.31 -0.92
C ASN A 98 1.66 -5.29 -1.10
N ALA A 99 2.42 -5.97 -0.23
CA ALA A 99 3.87 -5.87 -0.25
C ALA A 99 4.54 -6.63 -1.41
N VAL A 100 3.79 -7.38 -2.22
CA VAL A 100 4.31 -8.07 -3.42
C VAL A 100 4.00 -7.27 -4.68
N THR A 101 2.75 -6.81 -4.81
CA THR A 101 2.28 -6.14 -6.05
C THR A 101 2.37 -4.62 -5.99
N GLY A 102 2.52 -4.05 -4.79
CA GLY A 102 2.39 -2.61 -4.56
C GLY A 102 0.96 -2.08 -4.67
N ALA A 103 -0.02 -2.93 -4.98
CA ALA A 103 -1.41 -2.50 -5.13
C ALA A 103 -1.97 -1.93 -3.81
N THR A 104 -2.61 -0.77 -3.90
CA THR A 104 -3.35 -0.16 -2.78
C THR A 104 -4.55 -1.03 -2.42
N ILE A 105 -4.52 -1.54 -1.18
CA ILE A 105 -5.62 -2.31 -0.58
C ILE A 105 -6.64 -1.35 0.02
N GLY A 106 -6.16 -0.28 0.65
CA GLY A 106 -7.01 0.74 1.24
C GLY A 106 -6.22 1.85 1.92
N ASP A 107 -6.96 2.74 2.57
CA ASP A 107 -6.44 3.88 3.32
C ASP A 107 -7.15 4.00 4.67
N ILE A 108 -6.42 4.51 5.66
CA ILE A 108 -6.95 4.96 6.94
C ILE A 108 -6.77 6.48 6.96
N PRO A 109 -7.87 7.25 6.81
CA PRO A 109 -7.79 8.71 6.84
C PRO A 109 -7.44 9.20 8.25
N GLY A 110 -6.88 10.40 8.30
CA GLY A 110 -6.75 11.16 9.53
C GLY A 110 -8.12 11.52 10.12
N PRO A 111 -8.14 12.08 11.34
CA PRO A 111 -9.34 12.67 11.88
C PRO A 111 -9.58 13.99 11.14
N TYR A 112 -10.84 14.25 10.78
CA TYR A 112 -11.29 15.51 10.24
C TYR A 112 -12.63 15.90 10.87
N ASP A 113 -12.93 17.18 10.90
CA ASP A 113 -14.23 17.71 11.31
C ASP A 113 -15.19 17.58 10.14
N GLN A 114 -16.24 16.77 10.33
CA GLN A 114 -17.23 16.49 9.29
C GLN A 114 -18.08 17.72 8.91
N ASN A 115 -18.14 18.73 9.76
CA ASN A 115 -18.91 19.95 9.50
C ASN A 115 -18.10 20.96 8.67
N THR A 116 -16.79 21.03 8.88
CA THR A 116 -15.91 21.99 8.20
C THR A 116 -15.12 21.36 7.05
N GLY A 117 -14.95 20.05 7.03
CA GLY A 117 -14.09 19.33 6.08
C GLY A 117 -12.60 19.51 6.34
N GLU A 118 -12.23 20.05 7.51
CA GLU A 118 -10.85 20.34 7.89
C GLU A 118 -10.26 19.24 8.76
N ALA A 119 -8.96 19.01 8.60
CA ALA A 119 -8.21 18.05 9.39
C ALA A 119 -8.18 18.41 10.88
N VAL A 120 -8.24 17.40 11.74
CA VAL A 120 -8.20 17.54 13.19
C VAL A 120 -7.06 16.68 13.74
N GLY A 121 -5.99 17.33 14.19
CA GLY A 121 -4.86 16.67 14.84
C GLY A 121 -3.76 16.22 13.87
N GLU A 122 -2.52 16.52 14.23
CA GLU A 122 -1.34 16.31 13.39
C GLU A 122 -0.56 15.03 13.73
N SER A 123 -0.95 14.34 14.80
CA SER A 123 -0.29 13.13 15.26
C SER A 123 -0.83 11.90 14.53
N TRP A 124 0.07 10.97 14.19
CA TRP A 124 -0.29 9.59 13.84
C TRP A 124 -1.31 8.99 14.82
N PRO A 125 -2.10 8.00 14.39
CA PRO A 125 -3.10 7.40 15.26
C PRO A 125 -2.43 6.77 16.49
N PRO A 126 -3.09 6.75 17.67
CA PRO A 126 -2.48 6.29 18.91
C PRO A 126 -1.89 4.87 18.86
N ASN A 127 -2.42 4.00 18.01
CA ASN A 127 -1.92 2.64 17.79
C ASN A 127 -0.74 2.56 16.80
N TRP A 128 -0.27 3.66 16.20
CA TRP A 128 0.83 3.63 15.23
C TRP A 128 2.08 2.93 15.79
N GLY A 129 2.40 3.20 17.06
CA GLY A 129 3.53 2.60 17.76
C GLY A 129 3.37 1.09 18.02
N THR A 130 2.16 0.55 17.99
CA THR A 130 1.89 -0.88 18.28
C THR A 130 1.97 -1.77 17.05
N PHE A 131 1.93 -1.19 15.85
CA PHE A 131 2.15 -1.96 14.62
C PHE A 131 3.56 -2.56 14.59
N PRO A 132 3.69 -3.88 14.35
CA PRO A 132 4.99 -4.51 14.10
C PRO A 132 5.68 -3.90 12.88
N ASP A 133 7.01 -4.02 12.84
CA ASP A 133 7.80 -3.63 11.68
C ASP A 133 8.86 -4.70 11.41
N HIS A 134 8.67 -5.45 10.33
CA HIS A 134 9.50 -6.60 9.93
C HIS A 134 10.39 -6.32 8.71
N GLY A 135 10.52 -5.05 8.29
CA GLY A 135 11.25 -4.66 7.07
C GLY A 135 12.13 -3.45 7.25
#